data_AF-A0A226EBE9-F1
#
_entry.id   AF-A0A226EBE9-F1
#
_cell.length_a   1.000
_cell.length_b   1.000
_cell.length_c   1.000
_cell.angle_alpha   90.00
_cell.angle_beta   90.00
_cell.angle_gamma   90.00
#
_symmetry.space_group_name_H-M   'P 1'
#
loop_
_entity.id
_entity.type
_entity.pdbx_description
1 polymer ?
#
loop_
_entity_poly.entity_id
_entity_poly.type
_entity_poly.pdbx_seq_one_letter_code
_entity_poly.pdbx_strand_id
1 'polypeptide(L)'
;MFLQLKKRKTSTKKFAGAKRRQVFSPLRQVCSQPSWRMVLHTNEVFSNQRKFTEKLAILIVRGNVACAVPMIILAGLMFFLKRRSPQYIYITWSDKNDWIAFMAFFIFETLTKAINISQFFLSQTWFLFAVAYLIIGISTVSTFLDHLPRQISYFRCLFLLNQAHNRCYPVTMLPVRFLFYFEFLIISAFVLIRLFTQINTTERAIMTELFFAFIISSFLVLHISGKMFKDSESLKWKLFQRAASLAGWEGKIWRKTAKSLQSFGVRVGSIRCISYAALSAFYITTTSVLTTVLVTFTDH
;
A
#
# COMPACT_ATOMS: atom_id res chain seq x y z
N MET A 1 -59.54 2.43 7.70
CA MET A 1 -60.72 1.55 7.77
C MET A 1 -60.21 0.15 7.43
N PHE A 2 -59.75 -0.68 8.37
CA PHE A 2 -60.49 -1.39 9.40
C PHE A 2 -59.57 -1.77 10.58
N LEU A 3 -60.13 -1.70 11.78
CA LEU A 3 -59.65 -2.23 13.05
C LEU A 3 -59.72 -3.77 13.08
N GLN A 4 -58.93 -4.40 13.97
CA GLN A 4 -59.27 -5.47 14.95
C GLN A 4 -57.95 -5.96 15.59
N LEU A 5 -57.51 -5.57 16.80
CA LEU A 5 -57.97 -5.81 18.19
C LEU A 5 -58.02 -7.27 18.68
N LYS A 6 -57.50 -7.43 19.91
CA LYS A 6 -57.72 -8.50 20.93
C LYS A 6 -56.87 -9.78 20.78
N LYS A 7 -56.18 -10.30 21.82
CA LYS A 7 -56.58 -10.48 23.24
C LYS A 7 -55.40 -10.45 24.23
N ARG A 8 -55.69 -9.89 25.41
CA ARG A 8 -54.98 -10.04 26.70
C ARG A 8 -55.21 -11.42 27.35
N LYS A 9 -54.26 -11.85 28.19
CA LYS A 9 -54.41 -12.40 29.56
C LYS A 9 -53.04 -12.25 30.26
N THR A 10 -52.78 -11.41 31.29
CA THR A 10 -53.10 -11.52 32.74
C THR A 10 -52.90 -12.95 33.27
N SER A 11 -52.11 -13.29 34.29
CA SER A 11 -51.88 -12.60 35.58
C SER A 11 -50.92 -13.41 36.48
N THR A 12 -50.20 -12.73 37.38
CA THR A 12 -49.78 -13.16 38.76
C THR A 12 -48.72 -14.26 38.93
N LYS A 13 -47.84 -14.28 39.95
CA LYS A 13 -47.80 -13.62 41.27
C LYS A 13 -46.35 -13.57 41.80
N LYS A 14 -46.11 -12.60 42.69
CA LYS A 14 -44.95 -12.35 43.56
C LYS A 14 -44.39 -13.60 44.26
N PHE A 15 -43.07 -13.62 44.53
CA PHE A 15 -42.56 -13.90 45.89
C PHE A 15 -41.22 -13.20 46.14
N ALA A 16 -41.14 -12.56 47.30
CA ALA A 16 -39.98 -11.90 47.87
C ALA A 16 -39.06 -12.93 48.54
N GLY A 17 -37.76 -12.64 48.59
CA GLY A 17 -36.78 -13.45 49.31
C GLY A 17 -35.45 -12.75 49.42
N ALA A 18 -35.32 -11.90 50.44
CA ALA A 18 -34.04 -11.35 50.86
C ALA A 18 -33.12 -12.46 51.37
N LYS A 19 -31.87 -12.52 50.86
CA LYS A 19 -30.79 -13.22 51.55
C LYS A 19 -29.50 -12.39 51.48
N ARG A 20 -29.13 -11.88 52.65
CA ARG A 20 -27.86 -11.23 52.98
C ARG A 20 -26.70 -12.24 52.92
N ARG A 21 -25.52 -11.69 52.62
CA ARG A 21 -24.15 -12.18 52.86
C ARG A 21 -23.66 -13.33 51.98
N GLN A 22 -22.73 -13.00 51.08
CA GLN A 22 -21.32 -13.34 51.31
C GLN A 22 -20.44 -12.25 50.68
N VAL A 23 -19.64 -11.64 51.53
CA VAL A 23 -18.51 -10.77 51.18
C VAL A 23 -17.45 -11.68 50.58
N PHE A 24 -17.25 -11.60 49.27
CA PHE A 24 -16.08 -12.17 48.60
C PHE A 24 -15.08 -11.04 48.39
N SER A 25 -14.11 -10.97 49.29
CA SER A 25 -12.87 -10.21 49.09
C SER A 25 -11.94 -11.06 48.24
N PRO A 26 -11.50 -10.64 47.04
CA PRO A 26 -10.25 -11.11 46.47
C PRO A 26 -9.19 -10.05 46.76
N LEU A 27 -8.73 -9.99 48.01
CA LEU A 27 -7.43 -9.41 48.28
C LEU A 27 -6.37 -10.47 47.99
N ARG A 28 -5.38 -10.05 47.19
CA ARG A 28 -4.09 -10.71 46.93
C ARG A 28 -4.11 -11.96 46.07
N GLN A 29 -4.04 -11.71 44.77
CA GLN A 29 -2.91 -12.21 43.98
C GLN A 29 -2.70 -11.33 42.74
N VAL A 30 -2.38 -10.05 42.96
CA VAL A 30 -1.53 -9.35 41.99
C VAL A 30 -0.15 -9.94 42.21
N CYS A 31 0.07 -11.13 41.63
CA CYS A 31 1.39 -11.65 41.41
C CYS A 31 2.10 -10.58 40.59
N SER A 32 3.06 -9.91 41.25
CA SER A 32 4.15 -9.20 40.64
C SER A 32 4.72 -10.05 39.51
N GLN A 33 4.23 -9.84 38.29
CA GLN A 33 4.96 -10.28 37.11
C GLN A 33 6.31 -9.58 37.18
N PRO A 34 7.42 -10.32 37.12
CA PRO A 34 8.74 -9.71 37.19
C PRO A 34 8.87 -8.74 36.01
N SER A 35 9.10 -7.46 36.32
CA SER A 35 9.28 -6.38 35.34
C SER A 35 10.24 -6.76 34.21
N TRP A 36 11.23 -7.61 34.52
CA TRP A 36 12.19 -8.19 33.59
C TRP A 36 11.58 -9.01 32.45
N ARG A 37 10.50 -9.78 32.67
CA ARG A 37 9.83 -10.52 31.58
C ARG A 37 9.12 -9.58 30.61
N MET A 38 8.58 -8.47 31.12
CA MET A 38 7.93 -7.45 30.29
C MET A 38 8.97 -6.70 29.45
N VAL A 39 10.13 -6.36 30.05
CA VAL A 39 11.26 -5.72 29.36
C VAL A 39 11.86 -6.63 28.28
N LEU A 40 12.05 -7.93 28.56
CA LEU A 40 12.56 -8.90 27.58
C LEU A 40 11.59 -9.08 26.41
N HIS A 41 10.29 -9.21 26.69
CA HIS A 41 9.27 -9.38 25.66
C HIS A 41 9.10 -8.11 24.80
N THR A 42 9.27 -6.91 25.38
CA THR A 42 9.33 -5.68 24.60
C THR A 42 10.58 -5.63 23.72
N ASN A 43 11.74 -6.01 24.24
CA ASN A 43 13.00 -5.99 23.49
C ASN A 43 12.99 -6.97 22.30
N GLU A 44 12.43 -8.17 22.47
CA GLU A 44 12.29 -9.13 21.37
C GLU A 44 11.33 -8.64 20.28
N VAL A 45 10.16 -8.10 20.67
CA VAL A 45 9.18 -7.55 19.72
C VAL A 45 9.74 -6.35 18.96
N PHE A 46 10.44 -5.44 19.64
CA PHE A 46 11.13 -4.33 18.98
C PHE A 46 12.26 -4.82 18.06
N SER A 47 13.00 -5.86 18.44
CA SER A 47 14.04 -6.45 17.58
C SER A 47 13.47 -7.07 16.30
N ASN A 48 12.34 -7.78 16.41
CA ASN A 48 11.69 -8.42 15.27
C ASN A 48 11.01 -7.41 14.34
N GLN A 49 10.37 -6.37 14.89
CA GLN A 49 9.83 -5.25 14.12
C GLN A 49 10.95 -4.50 13.37
N ARG A 50 12.10 -4.27 14.01
CA ARG A 50 13.27 -3.64 13.39
C ARG A 50 13.78 -4.49 12.21
N LYS A 51 13.95 -5.80 12.39
CA LYS A 51 14.35 -6.72 11.32
C LYS A 51 13.37 -6.75 10.14
N PHE A 52 12.06 -6.74 10.41
CA PHE A 52 11.04 -6.69 9.35
C PHE A 52 11.10 -5.37 8.58
N THR A 53 11.25 -4.26 9.29
CA THR A 53 11.36 -2.90 8.73
C THR A 53 12.58 -2.77 7.83
N GLU A 54 13.73 -3.25 8.31
CA GLU A 54 14.98 -3.24 7.57
C GLU A 54 14.87 -4.10 6.30
N LYS A 55 14.31 -5.30 6.40
CA LYS A 55 14.06 -6.17 5.23
C LYS A 55 13.13 -5.51 4.22
N LEU A 56 12.07 -4.84 4.67
CA LEU A 56 11.13 -4.13 3.80
C LEU A 56 11.81 -2.96 3.09
N ALA A 57 12.59 -2.15 3.81
CA ALA A 57 13.35 -1.05 3.24
C ALA A 57 14.38 -1.54 2.21
N ILE A 58 15.13 -2.59 2.53
CA ILE A 58 16.08 -3.22 1.62
C ILE A 58 15.36 -3.75 0.37
N LEU A 59 14.20 -4.39 0.52
CA LEU A 59 13.40 -4.88 -0.60
C LEU A 59 12.94 -3.74 -1.52
N ILE A 60 12.43 -2.64 -0.94
CA ILE A 60 12.00 -1.46 -1.71
C ILE A 60 13.19 -0.89 -2.49
N VAL A 61 14.34 -0.66 -1.84
CA VAL A 61 15.50 -0.06 -2.50
C VAL A 61 16.06 -0.99 -3.57
N ARG A 62 16.36 -2.25 -3.23
CA ARG A 62 16.93 -3.21 -4.17
C ARG A 62 16.00 -3.47 -5.35
N GLY A 63 14.69 -3.57 -5.11
CA GLY A 63 13.70 -3.74 -6.17
C GLY A 63 13.68 -2.56 -7.14
N ASN A 64 13.67 -1.32 -6.62
CA ASN A 64 13.67 -0.13 -7.47
C ASN A 64 14.99 0.03 -8.24
N VAL A 65 16.14 -0.22 -7.60
CA VAL A 65 17.45 -0.19 -8.28
C VAL A 65 17.54 -1.27 -9.36
N ALA A 66 17.08 -2.48 -9.05
CA ALA A 66 17.06 -3.60 -9.99
C ALA A 66 16.16 -3.36 -11.21
N CYS A 67 15.12 -2.54 -11.10
CA CYS A 67 14.29 -2.14 -12.25
C CYS A 67 14.86 -0.92 -12.98
N ALA A 68 15.34 0.09 -12.24
CA ALA A 68 15.77 1.37 -12.82
C ALA A 68 17.05 1.24 -13.64
N VAL A 69 18.07 0.57 -13.11
CA VAL A 69 19.39 0.48 -13.77
C VAL A 69 19.31 -0.26 -15.11
N PRO A 70 18.71 -1.47 -15.19
CA PRO A 70 18.56 -2.16 -16.47
C PRO A 70 17.72 -1.37 -17.46
N MET A 71 16.64 -0.73 -17.02
CA MET A 71 15.80 0.10 -17.89
C MET A 71 16.56 1.27 -18.52
N ILE A 72 17.44 1.94 -17.77
CA ILE A 72 18.29 3.02 -18.30
C ILE A 72 19.27 2.47 -19.34
N ILE A 73 19.93 1.35 -19.04
CA ILE A 73 20.88 0.70 -19.96
C ILE A 73 20.16 0.30 -21.25
N LEU A 74 19.02 -0.36 -21.14
CA LEU A 74 18.23 -0.82 -22.28
C LEU A 74 17.69 0.34 -23.11
N ALA A 75 17.27 1.45 -22.49
CA ALA A 75 16.86 2.66 -23.19
C ALA A 75 18.00 3.27 -24.02
N GLY A 76 19.23 3.27 -23.49
CA GLY A 76 20.41 3.68 -24.24
C GLY A 76 20.73 2.74 -25.41
N LEU A 77 20.67 1.42 -25.17
CA LEU A 77 20.89 0.40 -26.21
C LEU A 77 19.87 0.50 -27.35
N MET A 78 18.61 0.82 -27.07
CA MET A 78 17.59 1.04 -28.09
C MET A 78 17.93 2.17 -29.05
N PHE A 79 18.54 3.25 -28.55
CA PHE A 79 18.97 4.34 -29.41
C PHE A 79 20.08 3.88 -30.36
N PHE A 80 21.04 3.10 -29.86
CA PHE A 80 22.11 2.53 -30.69
C PHE A 80 21.59 1.61 -31.79
N LEU A 81 20.59 0.78 -31.50
CA LEU A 81 20.05 -0.22 -32.43
C LEU A 81 19.06 0.37 -33.43
N LYS A 82 18.21 1.31 -33.00
CA LYS A 82 17.18 1.93 -33.85
C LYS A 82 17.33 3.44 -33.94
N ARG A 83 18.53 3.89 -34.33
CA ARG A 83 18.92 5.32 -34.44
C ARG A 83 17.94 6.19 -35.26
N ARG A 84 17.20 5.57 -36.18
CA ARG A 84 16.27 6.23 -37.11
C ARG A 84 14.79 6.03 -36.76
N SER A 85 14.48 5.59 -35.54
CA SER A 85 13.08 5.53 -35.12
C SER A 85 12.49 6.95 -35.06
N PRO A 86 11.25 7.17 -35.51
CA PRO A 86 10.59 8.49 -35.49
C PRO A 86 10.46 9.10 -34.09
N GLN A 87 10.66 8.31 -33.04
CA GLN A 87 10.68 8.76 -31.64
C GLN A 87 11.96 9.51 -31.22
N TYR A 88 12.95 9.65 -32.12
CA TYR A 88 14.25 10.27 -31.81
C TYR A 88 14.48 11.53 -32.62
N ILE A 89 14.97 12.59 -31.97
CA ILE A 89 15.21 13.89 -32.61
C ILE A 89 16.26 13.80 -33.72
N TYR A 90 17.20 12.85 -33.63
CA TYR A 90 18.23 12.63 -34.66
C TYR A 90 17.65 12.38 -36.07
N ILE A 91 16.40 11.90 -36.19
CA ILE A 91 15.78 11.64 -37.48
C ILE A 91 15.62 12.90 -38.34
N THR A 92 15.49 14.07 -37.72
CA THR A 92 15.28 15.35 -38.43
C THR A 92 16.59 16.02 -38.84
N TRP A 93 17.74 15.46 -38.46
CA TRP A 93 19.05 16.05 -38.80
C TRP A 93 19.37 15.83 -40.29
N SER A 94 19.86 16.89 -40.93
CA SER A 94 20.07 16.94 -42.38
C SER A 94 21.21 16.03 -42.85
N ASP A 95 22.35 16.03 -42.14
CA ASP A 95 23.49 15.18 -42.47
C ASP A 95 23.55 13.91 -41.62
N LYS A 96 23.04 12.82 -42.18
CA LYS A 96 22.87 11.54 -41.49
C LYS A 96 24.17 10.81 -41.19
N ASN A 97 25.30 11.25 -41.75
CA ASN A 97 26.62 10.64 -41.55
C ASN A 97 27.48 11.44 -40.57
N ASP A 98 26.99 12.57 -40.05
CA ASP A 98 27.69 13.35 -39.05
C ASP A 98 27.76 12.60 -37.70
N TRP A 99 28.92 12.02 -37.42
CA TRP A 99 29.19 11.27 -36.20
C TRP A 99 29.16 12.14 -34.94
N ILE A 100 29.56 13.41 -35.06
CA ILE A 100 29.58 14.36 -33.94
C ILE A 100 28.14 14.70 -33.56
N ALA A 101 27.30 15.02 -34.55
CA ALA A 101 25.87 15.23 -34.33
C ALA A 101 25.22 13.98 -33.73
N PHE A 102 25.49 12.79 -34.27
CA PHE A 102 24.98 11.53 -33.73
C PHE A 102 25.32 11.36 -32.24
N MET A 103 26.58 11.60 -31.86
CA MET A 103 27.02 11.48 -30.46
C MET A 103 26.36 12.51 -29.55
N ALA A 104 26.21 13.76 -30.01
CA ALA A 104 25.52 14.80 -29.25
C ALA A 104 24.05 14.42 -29.00
N PHE A 105 23.31 13.99 -30.03
CA PHE A 105 21.93 13.54 -29.89
C PHE A 105 21.79 12.27 -29.05
N PHE A 106 22.73 11.32 -29.18
CA PHE A 106 22.74 10.11 -28.36
C PHE A 106 22.87 10.42 -26.87
N ILE A 107 23.84 11.27 -26.50
CA ILE A 107 24.06 11.68 -25.11
C ILE A 107 22.82 12.41 -24.58
N PHE A 108 22.29 13.37 -25.35
CA PHE A 108 21.10 14.13 -24.96
C PHE A 108 19.88 13.22 -24.73
N GLU A 109 19.59 12.32 -25.68
CA GLU A 109 18.43 11.42 -25.64
C GLU A 109 18.53 10.38 -24.52
N THR A 110 19.74 9.83 -24.32
CA THR A 110 19.99 8.87 -23.24
C THR A 110 19.89 9.56 -21.88
N LEU A 111 20.46 10.77 -21.74
CA LEU A 111 20.38 11.56 -20.51
C LEU A 111 18.93 11.92 -20.17
N THR A 112 18.16 12.41 -21.14
CA THR A 112 16.76 12.80 -20.92
C THR A 112 15.91 11.60 -20.50
N LYS A 113 16.10 10.44 -21.14
CA LYS A 113 15.41 9.19 -20.75
C LYS A 113 15.86 8.70 -19.38
N ALA A 114 17.17 8.76 -19.09
CA ALA A 114 17.70 8.37 -17.79
C ALA A 114 17.12 9.23 -16.66
N ILE A 115 17.00 10.55 -16.87
CA ILE A 115 16.36 11.47 -15.92
C ILE A 115 14.90 11.08 -15.70
N ASN A 116 14.13 10.87 -16.78
CA ASN A 116 12.71 10.53 -16.67
C ASN A 116 12.49 9.18 -15.96
N ILE A 117 13.24 8.14 -16.33
CA ILE A 117 13.19 6.83 -15.70
C ILE A 117 13.59 6.94 -14.22
N SER A 118 14.68 7.63 -13.92
CA SER A 118 15.15 7.82 -12.54
C SER A 118 14.12 8.57 -11.70
N GLN A 119 13.55 9.66 -12.23
CA GLN A 119 12.52 10.44 -11.55
C GLN A 119 11.29 9.58 -11.22
N PHE A 120 10.86 8.73 -12.15
CA PHE A 120 9.76 7.80 -11.93
C PHE A 120 10.03 6.83 -10.77
N PHE A 121 11.17 6.13 -10.80
CA PHE A 121 11.54 5.16 -9.76
C PHE A 121 11.86 5.83 -8.42
N LEU A 122 12.45 7.03 -8.41
CA LEU A 122 12.67 7.79 -7.18
C LEU A 122 11.34 8.24 -6.55
N SER A 123 10.40 8.73 -7.36
CA SER A 123 9.06 9.09 -6.88
C SER A 123 8.31 7.88 -6.32
N GLN A 124 8.44 6.72 -6.96
CA GLN A 124 7.89 5.45 -6.49
C GLN A 124 8.53 5.02 -5.16
N THR A 125 9.86 5.07 -5.07
CA THR A 125 10.62 4.72 -3.87
C THR A 125 10.23 5.62 -2.70
N TRP A 126 10.17 6.93 -2.93
CA TRP A 126 9.75 7.92 -1.93
C TRP A 126 8.33 7.64 -1.41
N PHE A 127 7.39 7.36 -2.31
CA PHE A 127 6.04 6.98 -1.94
C PHE A 127 6.03 5.71 -1.07
N LEU A 128 6.71 4.64 -1.50
CA LEU A 128 6.76 3.37 -0.76
C LEU A 128 7.38 3.54 0.63
N PHE A 129 8.43 4.36 0.76
CA PHE A 129 9.04 4.66 2.05
C PHE A 129 8.12 5.41 2.99
N ALA A 130 7.40 6.42 2.49
CA ALA A 130 6.46 7.18 3.31
C ALA A 130 5.32 6.31 3.85
N VAL A 131 4.78 5.40 3.02
CA VAL A 131 3.76 4.43 3.47
C VAL A 131 4.36 3.39 4.42
N ALA A 132 5.56 2.89 4.16
CA ALA A 132 6.26 1.97 5.05
C ALA A 132 6.51 2.60 6.43
N TYR A 133 6.89 3.88 6.48
CA TYR A 133 7.06 4.64 7.72
C TYR A 133 5.77 4.67 8.55
N LEU A 134 4.62 4.88 7.91
CA LEU A 134 3.32 4.83 8.58
C LEU A 134 2.99 3.43 9.12
N ILE A 135 3.27 2.37 8.36
CA ILE A 135 3.10 0.98 8.82
C ILE A 135 3.94 0.70 10.07
N ILE A 136 5.19 1.16 10.08
CA ILE A 136 6.09 1.03 11.24
C ILE A 136 5.49 1.77 12.42
N GLY A 137 5.05 3.02 12.24
CA GLY A 137 4.39 3.80 13.27
C GLY A 137 3.15 3.10 13.85
N ILE A 138 2.28 2.55 13.01
CA ILE A 138 1.11 1.76 13.45
C ILE A 138 1.56 0.57 14.29
N SER A 139 2.57 -0.16 13.81
CA SER A 139 3.12 -1.33 14.49
C SER A 139 3.67 -0.96 15.87
N THR A 140 4.42 0.13 15.99
CA THR A 140 4.96 0.66 17.24
C THR A 140 3.85 1.08 18.22
N VAL A 141 2.83 1.79 17.75
CA VAL A 141 1.68 2.18 18.61
C VAL A 141 0.92 0.94 19.10
N SER A 142 0.83 -0.10 18.26
CA SER A 142 0.12 -1.34 18.59
C SER A 142 0.83 -2.17 19.67
N THR A 143 2.16 -2.08 19.76
CA THR A 143 2.98 -2.84 20.73
C THR A 143 3.30 -2.05 21.99
N PHE A 144 3.16 -0.73 21.95
CA PHE A 144 3.39 0.14 23.10
C PHE A 144 2.43 -0.21 24.24
N LEU A 145 2.91 -0.66 25.40
CA LEU A 145 2.05 -1.13 26.50
C LEU A 145 1.43 -0.02 27.36
N ASP A 146 1.80 1.26 27.14
CA ASP A 146 1.34 2.41 27.93
C ASP A 146 -0.18 2.56 28.01
N HIS A 147 -0.59 3.51 28.86
CA HIS A 147 -1.93 4.03 29.00
C HIS A 147 -2.64 4.30 27.65
N LEU A 148 -3.87 3.81 27.55
CA LEU A 148 -4.78 3.96 26.41
C LEU A 148 -4.88 5.40 25.84
N PRO A 149 -4.92 6.48 26.65
CA PRO A 149 -5.01 7.86 26.14
C PRO A 149 -3.82 8.22 25.23
N ARG A 150 -2.62 7.75 25.59
CA ARG A 150 -1.39 8.02 24.84
C ARG A 150 -1.40 7.31 23.49
N GLN A 151 -1.82 6.03 23.47
CA GLN A 151 -1.98 5.28 22.22
C GLN A 151 -3.01 5.93 21.28
N ILE A 152 -4.14 6.40 21.82
CA ILE A 152 -5.15 7.13 21.04
C ILE A 152 -4.58 8.43 20.48
N SER A 153 -3.79 9.16 21.27
CA SER A 153 -3.12 10.38 20.80
C SER A 153 -2.14 10.10 19.66
N TYR A 154 -1.30 9.06 19.79
CA TYR A 154 -0.39 8.66 18.72
C TYR A 154 -1.11 8.16 17.47
N PHE A 155 -2.22 7.42 17.62
CA PHE A 155 -3.06 7.03 16.49
C PHE A 155 -3.58 8.26 15.73
N ARG A 156 -4.04 9.29 16.44
CA ARG A 156 -4.47 10.56 15.82
C ARG A 156 -3.32 11.28 15.13
N CYS A 157 -2.12 11.26 15.71
CA CYS A 157 -0.93 11.82 15.07
C CYS A 157 -0.60 11.10 13.75
N LEU A 158 -0.62 9.77 13.73
CA LEU A 158 -0.44 8.97 12.51
C LEU A 158 -1.52 9.26 11.46
N PHE A 159 -2.77 9.44 11.88
CA PHE A 159 -3.87 9.83 11.00
C PHE A 159 -3.60 11.19 10.33
N LEU A 160 -3.15 12.19 11.10
CA LEU A 160 -2.81 13.52 10.58
C LEU A 160 -1.60 13.46 9.63
N LEU A 161 -0.57 12.68 9.98
CA LEU A 161 0.60 12.46 9.12
C LEU A 161 0.19 11.81 7.79
N ASN A 162 -0.72 10.82 7.83
CA ASN A 162 -1.27 10.23 6.62
C ASN A 162 -2.11 11.22 5.80
N GLN A 163 -2.87 12.12 6.43
CA GLN A 163 -3.56 13.19 5.70
C GLN A 163 -2.58 14.14 5.01
N ALA A 164 -1.51 14.55 5.69
CA ALA A 164 -0.47 15.38 5.10
C ALA A 164 0.20 14.67 3.92
N HIS A 165 0.57 13.39 4.09
CA HIS A 165 1.13 12.55 3.03
C HIS A 165 0.22 12.48 1.80
N ASN A 166 -1.09 12.24 1.97
CA ASN A 166 -2.03 12.19 0.85
C ASN A 166 -2.21 13.56 0.15
N ARG A 167 -1.97 14.68 0.84
CA ARG A 167 -2.03 16.03 0.26
C ARG A 167 -0.76 16.40 -0.51
N CYS A 168 0.35 15.69 -0.31
CA CYS A 168 1.59 15.91 -1.08
C CYS A 168 1.45 15.51 -2.55
N TYR A 169 0.39 14.79 -2.91
CA TYR A 169 0.17 14.31 -4.28
C TYR A 169 -1.09 14.95 -4.87
N PRO A 170 -1.06 15.34 -6.15
CA PRO A 170 -2.28 15.69 -6.87
C PRO A 170 -3.29 14.54 -6.79
N VAL A 171 -4.58 14.88 -6.65
CA VAL A 171 -5.67 13.90 -6.51
C VAL A 171 -5.72 12.89 -7.67
N THR A 172 -5.26 13.31 -8.85
CA THR A 172 -5.18 12.51 -10.08
C THR A 172 -3.92 11.66 -10.21
N MET A 173 -2.88 11.90 -9.41
CA MET A 173 -1.56 11.28 -9.62
C MET A 173 -1.60 9.75 -9.46
N LEU A 174 -2.24 9.25 -8.41
CA LEU A 174 -2.34 7.80 -8.17
C LEU A 174 -3.22 7.09 -9.20
N PRO A 175 -4.43 7.59 -9.54
CA PRO A 175 -5.21 7.03 -10.66
C PRO A 175 -4.42 6.94 -11.97
N VAL A 176 -3.74 8.02 -12.36
CA VAL A 176 -2.93 8.06 -13.59
C VAL A 176 -1.78 7.06 -13.51
N ARG A 177 -1.12 6.93 -12.36
CA ARG A 177 -0.06 5.95 -12.15
C ARG A 177 -0.56 4.51 -12.30
N PHE A 178 -1.75 4.18 -11.77
CA PHE A 178 -2.33 2.85 -11.93
C PHE A 178 -2.76 2.57 -13.36
N LEU A 179 -3.32 3.56 -14.06
CA LEU A 179 -3.62 3.46 -15.48
C LEU A 179 -2.34 3.19 -16.29
N PHE A 180 -1.26 3.92 -15.98
CA PHE A 180 0.04 3.71 -16.62
C PHE A 180 0.58 2.29 -16.37
N TYR A 181 0.55 1.80 -15.12
CA TYR A 181 0.93 0.41 -14.84
C TYR A 181 0.06 -0.59 -15.61
N PHE A 182 -1.25 -0.35 -15.66
CA PHE A 182 -2.19 -1.20 -16.37
C PHE A 182 -1.86 -1.26 -17.88
N GLU A 183 -1.77 -0.11 -18.55
CA GLU A 183 -1.52 -0.02 -20.00
C GLU A 183 -0.20 -0.71 -20.39
N PHE A 184 0.89 -0.40 -19.68
CA PHE A 184 2.18 -0.99 -20.00
C PHE A 184 2.24 -2.49 -19.71
N LEU A 185 1.51 -2.99 -18.71
CA LEU A 185 1.37 -4.44 -18.49
C LEU A 185 0.66 -5.12 -19.66
N ILE A 186 -0.44 -4.53 -20.15
CA ILE A 186 -1.17 -5.08 -21.30
C ILE A 186 -0.29 -5.07 -22.55
N ILE A 187 0.35 -3.93 -22.86
CA ILE A 187 1.18 -3.76 -24.06
C ILE A 187 2.37 -4.73 -24.02
N SER A 188 3.13 -4.75 -22.92
CA SER A 188 4.30 -5.63 -22.81
C SER A 188 3.92 -7.11 -22.88
N ALA A 189 2.86 -7.54 -22.19
CA ALA A 189 2.37 -8.92 -22.26
C ALA A 189 1.91 -9.28 -23.67
N PHE A 190 1.15 -8.40 -24.34
CA PHE A 190 0.70 -8.62 -25.71
C PHE A 190 1.89 -8.80 -26.66
N VAL A 191 2.87 -7.90 -26.61
CA VAL A 191 4.08 -7.98 -27.45
C VAL A 191 4.87 -9.26 -27.17
N LEU A 192 5.02 -9.65 -25.90
CA LEU A 192 5.75 -10.88 -25.51
C LEU A 192 5.02 -12.17 -25.90
N ILE A 193 3.70 -12.17 -26.01
CA ILE A 193 2.92 -13.35 -26.37
C ILE A 193 2.75 -13.45 -27.89
N ARG A 194 2.34 -12.34 -28.54
CA ARG A 194 1.95 -12.32 -29.96
C ARG A 194 3.10 -11.98 -30.89
N LEU A 195 3.95 -11.03 -30.52
CA LEU A 195 5.01 -10.52 -31.40
C LEU A 195 6.37 -11.11 -31.07
N PHE A 196 6.45 -12.12 -30.19
CA PHE A 196 7.71 -12.68 -29.69
C PHE A 196 8.69 -13.02 -30.80
N THR A 197 8.22 -13.69 -31.86
CA THR A 197 9.04 -14.12 -32.99
C THR A 197 9.43 -12.98 -33.92
N GLN A 198 8.63 -11.90 -33.96
CA GLN A 198 8.80 -10.77 -34.87
C GLN A 198 9.73 -9.67 -34.33
N ILE A 199 9.95 -9.62 -33.01
CA ILE A 199 10.81 -8.63 -32.37
C ILE A 199 12.23 -9.16 -32.15
N ASN A 200 13.21 -8.25 -32.19
CA ASN A 200 14.61 -8.59 -31.96
C ASN A 200 14.88 -8.91 -30.48
N THR A 201 15.99 -9.61 -30.19
CA THR A 201 16.37 -10.03 -28.84
C THR A 201 16.40 -8.87 -27.83
N THR A 202 16.89 -7.70 -28.23
CA THR A 202 16.93 -6.52 -27.35
C THR A 202 15.54 -6.00 -27.02
N GLU A 203 14.61 -6.01 -27.98
CA GLU A 203 13.22 -5.61 -27.74
C GLU A 203 12.50 -6.59 -26.83
N ARG A 204 12.78 -7.90 -26.98
CA ARG A 204 12.27 -8.93 -26.05
C ARG A 204 12.74 -8.68 -24.63
N ALA A 205 14.02 -8.38 -24.45
CA ALA A 205 14.59 -8.07 -23.14
C ALA A 205 13.90 -6.85 -22.51
N ILE A 206 13.66 -5.79 -23.30
CA ILE A 206 12.95 -4.58 -22.84
C ILE A 206 11.53 -4.86 -22.44
N MET A 207 10.77 -5.56 -23.27
CA MET A 207 9.38 -5.86 -22.98
C MET A 207 9.26 -6.78 -21.75
N THR A 208 10.20 -7.71 -21.59
CA THR A 208 10.29 -8.59 -20.41
C THR A 208 10.58 -7.78 -19.15
N GLU A 209 11.57 -6.89 -19.20
CA GLU A 209 11.92 -6.02 -18.07
C GLU A 209 10.76 -5.09 -17.71
N LEU A 210 10.13 -4.44 -18.69
CA LEU A 210 8.95 -3.60 -18.49
C LEU A 210 7.82 -4.38 -17.81
N PHE A 211 7.53 -5.59 -18.29
CA PHE A 211 6.47 -6.44 -17.74
C PHE A 211 6.74 -6.74 -16.25
N PHE A 212 7.92 -7.24 -15.91
CA PHE A 212 8.26 -7.53 -14.52
C PHE A 212 8.33 -6.28 -13.65
N ALA A 213 8.96 -5.20 -14.14
CA ALA A 213 9.07 -3.95 -13.41
C ALA A 213 7.69 -3.41 -13.04
N PHE A 214 6.72 -3.42 -13.96
CA PHE A 214 5.36 -2.93 -13.68
C PHE A 214 4.52 -3.90 -12.86
N ILE A 215 4.71 -5.22 -12.96
CA ILE A 215 4.07 -6.19 -12.06
C ILE A 215 4.55 -5.94 -10.63
N ILE A 216 5.87 -5.88 -10.42
CA ILE A 216 6.47 -5.72 -9.10
C ILE A 216 6.08 -4.35 -8.51
N SER A 217 6.16 -3.29 -9.32
CA SER A 217 5.82 -1.93 -8.90
C SER A 217 4.36 -1.78 -8.48
N SER A 218 3.43 -2.23 -9.32
CA SER A 218 1.99 -2.19 -9.01
C SER A 218 1.67 -3.05 -7.79
N PHE A 219 2.26 -4.24 -7.68
CA PHE A 219 2.09 -5.12 -6.52
C PHE A 219 2.56 -4.46 -5.23
N LEU A 220 3.79 -3.93 -5.19
CA LEU A 220 4.35 -3.30 -4.00
C LEU A 220 3.52 -2.10 -3.56
N VAL A 221 3.15 -1.22 -4.49
CA VAL A 221 2.34 -0.03 -4.21
C VAL A 221 0.98 -0.42 -3.64
N LEU A 222 0.25 -1.34 -4.28
CA LEU A 222 -1.08 -1.77 -3.85
C LEU A 222 -1.02 -2.57 -2.54
N HIS A 223 -0.06 -3.49 -2.40
CA HIS A 223 0.09 -4.35 -1.23
C HIS A 223 0.47 -3.56 0.03
N ILE A 224 1.49 -2.69 -0.06
CA ILE A 224 1.95 -1.89 1.08
C ILE A 224 0.86 -0.89 1.49
N SER A 225 0.19 -0.26 0.52
CA SER A 225 -0.95 0.65 0.81
C SER A 225 -2.13 -0.08 1.46
N GLY A 226 -2.50 -1.26 0.93
CA GLY A 226 -3.56 -2.10 1.49
C GLY A 226 -3.22 -2.61 2.90
N LYS A 227 -1.95 -2.94 3.14
CA LYS A 227 -1.43 -3.31 4.46
C LYS A 227 -1.61 -2.19 5.47
N MET A 228 -1.21 -0.96 5.13
CA MET A 228 -1.39 0.19 6.00
C MET A 228 -2.84 0.39 6.40
N PHE A 229 -3.77 0.30 5.43
CA PHE A 229 -5.19 0.44 5.72
C PHE A 229 -5.69 -0.64 6.69
N LYS A 230 -5.37 -1.91 6.41
CA LYS A 230 -5.74 -3.06 7.28
C LYS A 230 -5.13 -2.95 8.68
N ASP A 231 -3.86 -2.57 8.78
CA ASP A 231 -3.18 -2.44 10.07
C ASP A 231 -3.76 -1.28 10.89
N SER A 232 -4.14 -0.16 10.24
CA SER A 232 -4.82 0.96 10.90
C SER A 232 -6.19 0.55 11.46
N GLU A 233 -6.95 -0.25 10.71
CA GLU A 233 -8.26 -0.75 11.12
C GLU A 233 -8.14 -1.74 12.29
N SER A 234 -7.17 -2.66 12.20
CA SER A 234 -6.84 -3.60 13.27
C SER A 234 -6.44 -2.87 14.56
N LEU A 235 -5.58 -1.84 14.47
CA LEU A 235 -5.19 -1.03 15.62
C LEU A 235 -6.38 -0.29 16.22
N LYS A 236 -7.22 0.35 15.40
CA LYS A 236 -8.46 0.99 15.86
C LYS A 236 -9.33 0.00 16.64
N TRP A 237 -9.50 -1.22 16.12
CA TRP A 237 -10.29 -2.26 16.78
C TRP A 237 -9.70 -2.68 18.12
N LYS A 238 -8.37 -2.88 18.20
CA LYS A 238 -7.66 -3.17 19.45
C LYS A 238 -7.85 -2.08 20.50
N LEU A 239 -7.74 -0.80 20.09
CA LEU A 239 -7.98 0.34 20.98
C LEU A 239 -9.43 0.38 21.48
N PHE A 240 -10.39 0.07 20.61
CA PHE A 240 -11.79 -0.03 20.99
C PHE A 240 -12.04 -1.16 22.00
N GLN A 241 -11.49 -2.35 21.76
CA GLN A 241 -11.60 -3.48 22.69
C GLN A 241 -10.98 -3.16 24.05
N ARG A 242 -9.80 -2.53 24.08
CA ARG A 242 -9.13 -2.09 25.31
C ARG A 242 -9.93 -1.01 26.04
N ALA A 243 -10.55 -0.09 25.32
CA ALA A 243 -11.46 0.89 25.91
C ALA A 243 -12.73 0.22 26.47
N ALA A 244 -13.20 -0.84 25.82
CA ALA A 244 -14.40 -1.57 26.24
C ALA A 244 -14.18 -2.39 27.52
N SER A 245 -12.96 -2.88 27.78
CA SER A 245 -12.61 -3.62 29.00
C SER A 245 -12.43 -2.75 30.24
N LEU A 246 -12.31 -1.42 30.08
CA LEU A 246 -12.27 -0.49 31.21
C LEU A 246 -13.67 -0.32 31.83
N ALA A 247 -13.75 -0.49 33.15
CA ALA A 247 -14.98 -0.28 33.91
C ALA A 247 -15.19 1.20 34.27
N GLY A 248 -16.43 1.57 34.60
CA GLY A 248 -16.78 2.91 35.10
C GLY A 248 -16.99 3.98 34.04
N TRP A 249 -17.02 5.24 34.48
CA TRP A 249 -17.27 6.41 33.62
C TRP A 249 -16.14 6.67 32.62
N GLU A 250 -14.89 6.45 33.03
CA GLU A 250 -13.71 6.60 32.18
C GLU A 250 -13.74 5.65 30.97
N GLY A 251 -14.12 4.39 31.19
CA GLY A 251 -14.31 3.42 30.09
C GLY A 251 -15.37 3.87 29.08
N LYS A 252 -16.45 4.51 29.54
CA LYS A 252 -17.48 5.08 28.62
C LYS A 252 -16.91 6.21 27.76
N ILE A 253 -16.11 7.10 28.33
CA ILE A 253 -15.46 8.20 27.58
C ILE A 253 -14.53 7.61 26.53
N TRP A 254 -13.60 6.74 26.94
CA TRP A 254 -12.61 6.17 26.03
C TRP A 254 -13.22 5.30 24.95
N ARG A 255 -14.33 4.61 25.23
CA ARG A 255 -15.08 3.85 24.23
C ARG A 255 -15.69 4.76 23.17
N LYS A 256 -16.27 5.90 23.57
CA LYS A 256 -16.76 6.92 22.62
C LYS A 256 -15.62 7.46 21.77
N THR A 257 -14.49 7.79 22.40
CA THR A 257 -13.29 8.29 21.72
C THR A 257 -12.70 7.28 20.74
N ALA A 258 -12.58 6.01 21.12
CA ALA A 258 -12.07 4.96 20.25
C ALA A 258 -13.03 4.66 19.09
N LYS A 259 -14.35 4.73 19.34
CA LYS A 259 -15.38 4.58 18.30
C LYS A 259 -15.31 5.70 17.26
N SER A 260 -14.96 6.93 17.67
CA SER A 260 -14.84 8.08 16.75
C SER A 260 -13.56 8.07 15.91
N LEU A 261 -12.60 7.19 16.18
CA LEU A 261 -11.40 7.07 15.36
C LEU A 261 -11.75 6.59 13.95
N GLN A 262 -11.10 7.17 12.94
CA GLN A 262 -11.22 6.74 11.55
C GLN A 262 -9.99 5.93 11.16
N SER A 263 -10.20 4.82 10.45
CA SER A 263 -9.09 4.13 9.78
C SER A 263 -8.53 5.04 8.68
N PHE A 264 -7.28 4.81 8.31
CA PHE A 264 -6.59 5.65 7.35
C PHE A 264 -5.70 4.83 6.44
N GLY A 265 -5.49 5.34 5.23
CA GLY A 265 -4.73 4.68 4.19
C GLY A 265 -4.32 5.66 3.10
N VAL A 266 -3.68 5.15 2.06
CA VAL A 266 -3.40 5.91 0.85
C VAL A 266 -4.71 6.12 0.11
N ARG A 267 -5.05 7.36 -0.21
CA ARG A 267 -6.28 7.71 -0.91
C ARG A 267 -6.07 7.73 -2.42
N VAL A 268 -7.01 7.18 -3.15
CA VAL A 268 -7.09 7.27 -4.61
C VAL A 268 -8.30 8.13 -4.95
N GLY A 269 -8.06 9.30 -5.53
CA GLY A 269 -9.11 10.29 -5.77
C GLY A 269 -9.63 10.93 -4.47
N SER A 270 -10.89 11.34 -4.48
CA SER A 270 -11.50 12.13 -3.40
C SER A 270 -11.98 11.32 -2.18
N ILE A 271 -12.14 10.00 -2.29
CA ILE A 271 -12.97 9.25 -1.31
C ILE A 271 -12.35 7.94 -0.80
N ARG A 272 -11.66 7.14 -1.62
CA ARG A 272 -11.37 5.73 -1.27
C ARG A 272 -9.92 5.50 -0.86
N CYS A 273 -9.72 4.76 0.24
CA CYS A 273 -8.41 4.23 0.60
C CYS A 273 -8.12 2.93 -0.16
N ILE A 274 -6.87 2.69 -0.54
CA ILE A 274 -6.44 1.43 -1.16
C ILE A 274 -6.57 0.30 -0.14
N SER A 275 -7.33 -0.72 -0.49
CA SER A 275 -7.50 -1.95 0.29
C SER A 275 -6.93 -3.16 -0.47
N TYR A 276 -6.82 -4.30 0.19
CA TYR A 276 -6.44 -5.55 -0.48
C TYR A 276 -7.43 -5.97 -1.57
N ALA A 277 -8.71 -5.57 -1.48
CA ALA A 277 -9.68 -5.81 -2.54
C ALA A 277 -9.32 -5.04 -3.83
N ALA A 278 -8.73 -3.85 -3.70
CA ALA A 278 -8.25 -3.08 -4.85
C ALA A 278 -7.07 -3.77 -5.56
N LEU A 279 -6.18 -4.44 -4.81
CA LEU A 279 -5.10 -5.25 -5.37
C LEU A 279 -5.67 -6.37 -6.26
N SER A 280 -6.60 -7.17 -5.74
CA SER A 280 -7.23 -8.24 -6.51
C SER A 280 -8.02 -7.70 -7.71
N ALA A 281 -8.80 -6.64 -7.52
CA ALA A 281 -9.57 -6.02 -8.60
C ALA A 281 -8.68 -5.52 -9.75
N PHE A 282 -7.52 -4.92 -9.42
CA PHE A 282 -6.55 -4.48 -10.41
C PHE A 282 -6.08 -5.65 -11.29
N TYR A 283 -5.54 -6.72 -10.70
CA TYR A 283 -5.02 -7.85 -11.50
C TYR A 283 -6.11 -8.65 -12.21
N ILE A 284 -7.30 -8.80 -11.63
CA ILE A 284 -8.44 -9.43 -12.33
C ILE A 284 -8.79 -8.61 -13.58
N THR A 285 -8.86 -7.29 -13.46
CA THR A 285 -9.15 -6.40 -14.59
C THR A 285 -8.03 -6.45 -15.63
N THR A 286 -6.77 -6.41 -15.22
CA THR A 286 -5.61 -6.52 -16.11
C THR A 286 -5.64 -7.84 -16.88
N THR A 287 -5.83 -8.98 -16.21
CA THR A 287 -5.90 -10.28 -16.87
C THR A 287 -7.10 -10.37 -17.81
N SER A 288 -8.28 -9.91 -17.38
CA SER A 288 -9.48 -9.90 -18.22
C SER A 288 -9.26 -9.11 -19.51
N VAL A 289 -8.72 -7.89 -19.41
CA VAL A 289 -8.46 -7.05 -20.58
C VAL A 289 -7.34 -7.64 -21.44
N LEU A 290 -6.29 -8.18 -20.84
CA LEU A 290 -5.24 -8.87 -21.59
C LEU A 290 -5.82 -10.04 -22.39
N THR A 291 -6.66 -10.88 -21.77
CA THR A 291 -7.34 -11.97 -22.46
C THR A 291 -8.23 -11.44 -23.58
N THR A 292 -9.00 -10.38 -23.35
CA THR A 292 -9.80 -9.75 -24.40
C THR A 292 -8.93 -9.29 -25.58
N VAL A 293 -7.86 -8.55 -25.33
CA VAL A 293 -6.94 -8.08 -26.38
C VAL A 293 -6.31 -9.26 -27.13
N LEU A 294 -5.87 -10.30 -26.42
CA LEU A 294 -5.28 -11.49 -27.04
C LEU A 294 -6.29 -12.27 -27.90
N VAL A 295 -7.57 -12.31 -27.52
CA VAL A 295 -8.62 -12.99 -28.29
C VAL A 295 -9.10 -12.14 -29.46
N THR A 296 -9.21 -10.82 -29.29
CA THR A 296 -9.68 -9.91 -30.35
C THR A 296 -8.65 -9.76 -31.46
N PHE A 297 -7.37 -9.70 -31.11
CA PHE A 297 -6.27 -9.58 -32.08
C PHE A 297 -5.54 -10.92 -32.21
N THR A 298 -6.16 -11.86 -32.92
CA THR A 298 -5.53 -13.14 -33.30
C THR A 298 -4.45 -12.93 -34.37
N ASP A 299 -3.46 -13.83 -34.40
CA ASP A 299 -2.36 -13.78 -35.37
C ASP A 299 -2.91 -13.70 -36.80
N HIS A 300 -2.54 -12.63 -37.52
CA HIS A 300 -2.57 -12.57 -38.98
C HIS A 300 -1.18 -12.94 -39.51
#